data_AF-A0A259H7G3-F1
#
_entry.id   AF-A0A259H7G3-F1
#
_cell.length_a   1.000
_cell.length_b   1.000
_cell.length_c   1.000
_cell.angle_alpha   90.00
_cell.angle_beta   90.00
_cell.angle_gamma   90.00
#
_symmetry.space_group_name_H-M   'P 1'
#
loop_
_entity.id
_entity.type
_entity.pdbx_description
1 polymer ?
#
loop_
_entity_poly.entity_id
_entity_poly.type
_entity_poly.pdbx_seq_one_letter_code
_entity_poly.pdbx_strand_id
1 'polypeptide(L)'
;ILASNPGAVDPTVREIVEVGQGTSAVELFNGIYRLAELKRHADTLWETIDMMVFPTAGTTYRVAELHAAPIALNSAFGFYTNFVNLLDMAAVAVPAGQRANGTGFGITLIGPADSDRALLATADAWLATADLPPPPPLDLEGKMQTVKIAVVGAHLEGMPLHWQLTSRNATFVGAFETAPTYKLYAIADSVPPKPALVFSEDGAAIKLEVYELGVAEFGSFVVDVPPPLAIGTVTLADGSSVKGFVSEPRALTGAEDITHLGGWRAYIAAKS
;
A
#
# COMPACT_ATOMS: atom_id res chain seq x y z
N ILE A 1 14.46 27.00 -0.96
CA ILE A 1 14.58 26.29 -2.25
C ILE A 1 14.75 27.27 -3.40
N LEU A 2 13.79 28.16 -3.70
CA LEU A 2 13.94 29.17 -4.76
C LEU A 2 15.21 30.02 -4.62
N ALA A 3 15.54 30.48 -3.41
CA ALA A 3 16.75 31.28 -3.17
C ALA A 3 18.07 30.48 -3.16
N SER A 4 18.02 29.17 -2.89
CA SER A 4 19.20 28.36 -2.57
C SER A 4 19.52 27.27 -3.58
N ASN A 5 18.53 26.81 -4.35
CA ASN A 5 18.65 25.82 -5.41
C ASN A 5 17.47 25.94 -6.41
N PRO A 6 17.38 27.04 -7.18
CA PRO A 6 16.26 27.27 -8.10
C PRO A 6 16.18 26.26 -9.26
N GLY A 7 17.27 25.55 -9.56
CA GLY A 7 17.30 24.50 -10.57
C GLY A 7 16.63 23.19 -10.15
N ALA A 8 16.34 23.02 -8.85
CA ALA A 8 15.62 21.86 -8.33
C ALA A 8 14.09 21.98 -8.44
N VAL A 9 13.57 23.11 -8.91
CA VAL A 9 12.14 23.37 -9.09
C VAL A 9 11.81 23.29 -10.57
N ASP A 10 10.64 22.73 -10.91
CA ASP A 10 10.11 22.78 -12.27
C ASP A 10 10.12 24.23 -12.80
N PRO A 11 10.60 24.48 -14.03
CA PRO A 11 10.72 25.84 -14.55
C PRO A 11 9.41 26.62 -14.57
N THR A 12 8.28 25.97 -14.87
CA THR A 12 6.96 26.62 -14.93
C THR A 12 6.48 27.00 -13.54
N VAL A 13 6.64 26.09 -12.57
CA VAL A 13 6.30 26.36 -11.17
C VAL A 13 7.15 27.52 -10.63
N ARG A 14 8.45 27.52 -10.94
CA ARG A 14 9.35 28.60 -10.54
C ARG A 14 8.90 29.94 -11.11
N GLU A 15 8.62 30.02 -12.41
CA GLU A 15 8.17 31.25 -13.07
C GLU A 15 6.93 31.84 -12.41
N ILE A 16 5.94 31.01 -12.08
CA ILE A 16 4.70 31.46 -11.41
C ILE A 16 4.98 31.98 -9.99
N VAL A 17 5.78 31.26 -9.20
CA VAL A 17 6.01 31.60 -7.79
C VAL A 17 6.93 32.82 -7.65
N GLU A 18 7.89 33.01 -8.56
CA GLU A 18 8.81 34.15 -8.54
C GLU A 18 8.10 35.50 -8.65
N VAL A 19 6.97 35.57 -9.35
CA VAL A 19 6.13 36.78 -9.42
C VAL A 19 5.73 37.27 -8.02
N GLY A 20 5.50 36.36 -7.07
CA GLY A 20 5.13 36.70 -5.70
C GLY A 20 6.18 37.54 -4.96
N GLN A 21 7.47 37.43 -5.32
CA GLN A 21 8.53 38.21 -4.68
C GLN A 21 8.41 39.72 -4.94
N GLY A 22 7.81 40.10 -6.08
CA GLY A 22 7.58 41.49 -6.45
C GLY A 22 6.33 42.11 -5.82
N THR A 23 5.48 41.33 -5.14
CA THR A 23 4.21 41.82 -4.58
C THR A 23 4.46 42.56 -3.26
N SER A 24 4.15 43.85 -3.23
CA SER A 24 4.26 44.68 -2.03
C SER A 24 3.17 44.37 -1.00
N ALA A 25 3.42 44.74 0.27
CA ALA A 25 2.42 44.63 1.32
C ALA A 25 1.14 45.45 0.99
N VAL A 26 1.30 46.60 0.32
CA VAL A 26 0.17 47.44 -0.09
C VAL A 26 -0.70 46.72 -1.13
N GLU A 27 -0.09 46.09 -2.14
CA GLU A 27 -0.81 45.29 -3.14
C GLU A 27 -1.52 44.10 -2.51
N LEU A 28 -0.87 43.41 -1.57
CA LEU A 28 -1.47 42.32 -0.80
C LEU A 28 -2.74 42.78 -0.08
N PHE A 29 -2.66 43.86 0.72
CA PHE A 29 -3.83 44.34 1.47
C PHE A 29 -4.93 44.87 0.55
N ASN A 30 -4.59 45.55 -0.55
CA ASN A 30 -5.57 45.97 -1.56
C ASN A 30 -6.28 44.76 -2.20
N GLY A 31 -5.55 43.67 -2.47
CA GLY A 31 -6.13 42.41 -2.95
C GLY A 31 -7.10 41.79 -1.94
N ILE A 32 -6.74 41.78 -0.65
CA ILE A 32 -7.61 41.30 0.44
C ILE A 32 -8.89 42.14 0.54
N TYR A 33 -8.77 43.48 0.46
CA TYR A 33 -9.94 44.36 0.50
C TYR A 33 -10.86 44.14 -0.69
N ARG A 34 -10.29 43.99 -1.89
CA ARG A 34 -11.06 43.68 -3.09
C ARG A 34 -11.75 42.33 -2.99
N LEU A 35 -11.09 41.31 -2.45
CA LEU A 35 -11.70 40.00 -2.21
C LEU A 35 -12.88 40.09 -1.23
N ALA A 36 -12.76 40.86 -0.15
CA ALA A 36 -13.84 41.05 0.81
C ALA A 36 -15.06 41.74 0.18
N GLU A 37 -14.85 42.73 -0.70
CA GLU A 37 -15.92 43.38 -1.46
C GLU A 37 -16.64 42.39 -2.39
N LEU A 38 -15.87 41.59 -3.15
CA LEU A 38 -16.42 40.57 -4.04
C LEU A 38 -17.16 39.48 -3.27
N LYS A 39 -16.64 39.04 -2.13
CA LYS A 39 -17.29 38.04 -1.27
C LYS A 39 -18.64 38.54 -0.78
N ARG A 40 -18.74 39.79 -0.32
CA ARG A 40 -20.03 40.38 0.07
C ARG A 40 -21.06 40.34 -1.05
N HIS A 41 -20.65 40.58 -2.29
CA HIS A 41 -21.56 40.48 -3.42
C HIS A 41 -21.95 39.02 -3.69
N ALA A 42 -20.99 38.10 -3.68
CA ALA A 42 -21.26 36.67 -3.86
C ALA A 42 -22.18 36.10 -2.78
N ASP A 43 -22.02 36.52 -1.52
CA ASP A 43 -22.83 36.05 -0.40
C ASP A 43 -24.33 36.41 -0.60
N THR A 44 -24.65 37.53 -1.27
CA THR A 44 -26.05 37.89 -1.59
C THR A 44 -26.72 36.95 -2.60
N LEU A 45 -25.94 36.22 -3.40
CA LEU A 45 -26.51 35.28 -4.38
C LEU A 45 -27.22 34.11 -3.67
N TRP A 46 -26.69 33.67 -2.53
CA TRP A 46 -27.26 32.59 -1.72
C TRP A 46 -28.65 32.90 -1.15
N GLU A 47 -29.10 34.16 -1.18
CA GLU A 47 -30.48 34.51 -0.84
C GLU A 47 -31.48 34.00 -1.89
N THR A 48 -31.01 33.65 -3.08
CA THR A 48 -31.85 33.30 -4.24
C THR A 48 -31.58 31.91 -4.82
N ILE A 49 -30.48 31.28 -4.43
CA ILE A 49 -30.07 29.94 -4.89
C ILE A 49 -29.56 29.10 -3.72
N ASP A 50 -29.80 27.79 -3.79
CA ASP A 50 -29.28 26.84 -2.80
C ASP A 50 -27.95 26.20 -3.23
N MET A 51 -27.68 26.20 -4.55
CA MET A 51 -26.55 25.50 -5.14
C MET A 51 -26.22 26.10 -6.52
N MET A 52 -24.94 26.13 -6.86
CA MET A 52 -24.45 26.38 -8.22
C MET A 52 -23.98 25.09 -8.86
N VAL A 53 -24.12 24.99 -10.18
CA VAL A 53 -23.62 23.86 -10.97
C VAL A 53 -22.79 24.39 -12.13
N PHE A 54 -21.51 24.01 -12.17
CA PHE A 54 -20.59 24.39 -13.24
C PHE A 54 -19.97 23.15 -13.91
N PRO A 55 -19.48 23.26 -15.15
CA PRO A 55 -18.50 22.30 -15.66
C PRO A 55 -17.30 22.24 -14.71
N THR A 56 -16.82 21.05 -14.36
CA THR A 56 -15.62 20.91 -13.50
C THR A 56 -14.39 21.54 -14.15
N ALA A 57 -14.26 21.40 -15.47
CA ALA A 57 -13.28 22.09 -16.30
C ALA A 57 -13.91 22.43 -17.66
N GLY A 58 -13.52 23.56 -18.24
CA GLY A 58 -14.08 24.02 -19.52
C GLY A 58 -13.78 23.06 -20.68
N THR A 59 -12.60 22.42 -20.66
CA THR A 59 -12.16 21.50 -21.71
C THR A 59 -11.19 20.46 -21.15
N THR A 60 -10.63 19.61 -22.02
CA THR A 60 -9.48 18.75 -21.75
C THR A 60 -8.42 19.01 -22.82
N TYR A 61 -7.15 19.00 -22.42
CA TYR A 61 -6.01 19.22 -23.32
C TYR A 61 -5.19 17.95 -23.44
N ARG A 62 -4.56 17.74 -24.59
CA ARG A 62 -3.52 16.72 -24.76
C ARG A 62 -2.28 17.16 -23.99
N VAL A 63 -1.51 16.17 -23.52
CA VAL A 63 -0.22 16.41 -22.85
C VAL A 63 0.71 17.30 -23.69
N ALA A 64 0.77 17.06 -25.01
CA ALA A 64 1.57 17.86 -25.92
C ALA A 64 1.12 19.33 -26.02
N GLU A 65 -0.18 19.60 -25.96
CA GLU A 65 -0.73 20.97 -25.97
C GLU A 65 -0.37 21.69 -24.67
N LEU A 66 -0.53 21.01 -23.53
CA LEU A 66 -0.16 21.55 -22.22
C LEU A 66 1.33 21.89 -22.14
N HIS A 67 2.21 21.07 -22.68
CA HIS A 67 3.64 21.39 -22.72
C HIS A 67 3.98 22.59 -23.62
N ALA A 68 3.20 22.83 -24.68
CA ALA A 68 3.43 23.96 -25.58
C ALA A 68 2.99 25.31 -24.96
N ALA A 69 2.01 25.30 -24.05
CA ALA A 69 1.48 26.50 -23.42
C ALA A 69 1.07 26.26 -21.94
N PRO A 70 2.02 25.89 -21.06
CA PRO A 70 1.71 25.34 -19.73
C PRO A 70 0.98 26.32 -18.81
N ILE A 71 1.38 27.60 -18.79
CA ILE A 71 0.76 28.62 -17.92
C ILE A 71 -0.64 28.97 -18.41
N ALA A 72 -0.78 29.25 -19.71
CA ALA A 72 -2.05 29.70 -20.29
C ALA A 72 -3.14 28.61 -20.22
N LEU A 73 -2.79 27.38 -20.60
CA LEU A 73 -3.75 26.27 -20.60
C LEU A 73 -4.09 25.80 -19.18
N ASN A 74 -3.13 25.83 -18.24
CA ASN A 74 -3.43 25.57 -16.84
C ASN A 74 -4.37 26.64 -16.25
N SER A 75 -4.19 27.90 -16.63
CA SER A 75 -5.09 28.99 -16.19
C SER A 75 -6.52 28.80 -16.69
N ALA A 76 -6.70 28.26 -17.91
CA ALA A 76 -8.01 27.95 -18.47
C ALA A 76 -8.76 26.86 -17.68
N PHE A 77 -8.06 25.90 -17.07
CA PHE A 77 -8.68 24.92 -16.18
C PHE A 77 -9.24 25.54 -14.90
N GLY A 78 -8.66 26.65 -14.43
CA GLY A 78 -9.05 27.34 -13.20
C GLY A 78 -10.35 28.16 -13.30
N PHE A 79 -10.93 28.33 -14.49
CA PHE A 79 -12.01 29.28 -14.74
C PHE A 79 -13.25 29.05 -13.85
N TYR A 80 -13.62 27.79 -13.59
CA TYR A 80 -14.78 27.43 -12.77
C TYR A 80 -14.43 27.04 -11.33
N THR A 81 -13.15 27.00 -10.96
CA THR A 81 -12.69 26.41 -9.68
C THR A 81 -12.03 27.41 -8.74
N ASN A 82 -11.37 28.45 -9.27
CA ASN A 82 -10.46 29.27 -8.47
C ASN A 82 -11.14 30.07 -7.34
N PHE A 83 -12.43 30.37 -7.47
CA PHE A 83 -13.15 31.19 -6.48
C PHE A 83 -13.63 30.41 -5.26
N VAL A 84 -13.76 29.08 -5.34
CA VAL A 84 -14.43 28.25 -4.31
C VAL A 84 -13.77 28.42 -2.94
N ASN A 85 -12.45 28.25 -2.88
CA ASN A 85 -11.70 28.39 -1.62
C ASN A 85 -11.63 29.85 -1.15
N LEU A 86 -11.49 30.80 -2.08
CA LEU A 86 -11.39 32.22 -1.74
C LEU A 86 -12.68 32.78 -1.14
N LEU A 87 -13.83 32.21 -1.51
CA LEU A 87 -15.14 32.64 -1.06
C LEU A 87 -15.72 31.77 0.07
N ASP A 88 -14.94 30.83 0.61
CA ASP A 88 -15.36 29.94 1.70
C ASP A 88 -16.61 29.13 1.34
N MET A 89 -16.50 28.32 0.28
CA MET A 89 -17.56 27.49 -0.28
C MET A 89 -17.19 26.00 -0.22
N ALA A 90 -18.20 25.13 -0.20
CA ALA A 90 -18.04 23.69 -0.35
C ALA A 90 -18.32 23.27 -1.80
N ALA A 91 -17.64 22.22 -2.28
CA ALA A 91 -17.83 21.74 -3.64
C ALA A 91 -17.64 20.21 -3.75
N VAL A 92 -18.45 19.56 -4.59
CA VAL A 92 -18.29 18.15 -4.97
C VAL A 92 -18.32 18.02 -6.50
N ALA A 93 -17.29 17.41 -7.07
CA ALA A 93 -17.23 17.11 -8.50
C ALA A 93 -17.80 15.72 -8.75
N VAL A 94 -18.71 15.60 -9.71
CA VAL A 94 -19.38 14.36 -10.09
C VAL A 94 -19.30 14.15 -11.62
N PRO A 95 -19.19 12.90 -12.10
CA PRO A 95 -19.30 12.59 -13.51
C PRO A 95 -20.65 13.03 -14.09
N ALA A 96 -20.65 13.49 -15.33
CA ALA A 96 -21.83 13.93 -16.07
C ALA A 96 -21.85 13.45 -17.53
N GLY A 97 -21.07 12.41 -17.84
CA GLY A 97 -21.06 11.74 -19.14
C GLY A 97 -19.69 11.73 -19.80
N GLN A 98 -19.69 11.62 -21.12
CA GLN A 98 -18.48 11.57 -21.94
C GLN A 98 -18.61 12.52 -23.12
N ARG A 99 -17.48 13.10 -23.54
CA ARG A 99 -17.37 13.92 -24.74
C ARG A 99 -17.31 13.01 -25.98
N ALA A 100 -17.60 13.57 -27.16
CA ALA A 100 -17.58 12.84 -28.43
C ALA A 100 -16.23 12.17 -28.78
N ASN A 101 -15.13 12.61 -28.16
CA ASN A 101 -13.80 12.03 -28.33
C ASN A 101 -13.47 10.92 -27.31
N GLY A 102 -14.44 10.45 -26.52
CA GLY A 102 -14.28 9.39 -25.51
C GLY A 102 -13.67 9.85 -24.18
N THR A 103 -13.42 11.14 -24.00
CA THR A 103 -12.93 11.68 -22.71
C THR A 103 -14.09 11.95 -21.74
N GLY A 104 -13.85 11.78 -20.44
CA GLY A 104 -14.87 12.05 -19.41
C GLY A 104 -15.29 13.53 -19.37
N PHE A 105 -16.54 13.76 -18.97
CA PHE A 105 -17.08 15.07 -18.64
C PHE A 105 -17.69 15.02 -17.23
N GLY A 106 -17.51 16.10 -16.47
CA GLY A 106 -18.00 16.22 -15.10
C GLY A 106 -18.54 17.61 -14.82
N ILE A 107 -19.41 17.67 -13.82
CA ILE A 107 -19.93 18.90 -13.24
C ILE A 107 -19.49 19.00 -11.79
N THR A 108 -19.32 20.21 -11.30
CA THR A 108 -19.06 20.49 -9.89
C THR A 108 -20.29 21.17 -9.30
N LEU A 109 -20.86 20.54 -8.27
CA LEU A 109 -21.90 21.12 -7.43
C LEU A 109 -21.22 21.97 -6.36
N ILE A 110 -21.62 23.23 -6.21
CA ILE A 110 -21.02 24.18 -5.27
C ILE A 110 -22.11 24.74 -4.36
N GLY A 111 -21.86 24.72 -3.06
CA GLY A 111 -22.76 25.26 -2.04
C GLY A 111 -22.02 26.21 -1.10
N PRO A 112 -22.75 26.87 -0.18
CA PRO A 112 -22.13 27.68 0.88
C PRO A 112 -21.28 26.81 1.81
N ALA A 113 -20.48 27.44 2.68
CA ALA A 113 -19.75 26.74 3.75
C ALA A 113 -20.67 25.79 4.54
N ASP A 114 -20.10 24.68 5.03
CA ASP A 114 -20.76 23.63 5.82
C ASP A 114 -21.89 22.86 5.11
N SER A 115 -22.01 22.97 3.77
CA SER A 115 -23.04 22.28 2.98
C SER A 115 -22.62 20.89 2.45
N ASP A 116 -21.45 20.36 2.84
CA ASP A 116 -20.85 19.13 2.30
C ASP A 116 -21.81 17.95 2.25
N ARG A 117 -22.56 17.72 3.34
CA ARG A 117 -23.50 16.59 3.42
C ARG A 117 -24.69 16.75 2.47
N ALA A 118 -25.17 17.97 2.26
CA ALA A 118 -26.26 18.26 1.33
C ALA A 118 -25.78 18.14 -0.13
N LEU A 119 -24.56 18.58 -0.40
CA LEU A 119 -23.91 18.40 -1.70
C LEU A 119 -23.72 16.91 -2.03
N LEU A 120 -23.25 16.10 -1.07
CA LEU A 120 -23.13 14.65 -1.24
C LEU A 120 -24.48 13.97 -1.50
N ALA A 121 -25.53 14.34 -0.76
CA ALA A 121 -26.87 13.81 -1.02
C ALA A 121 -27.40 14.18 -2.41
N THR A 122 -27.10 15.39 -2.88
CA THR A 122 -27.46 15.84 -4.24
C THR A 122 -26.65 15.13 -5.31
N ALA A 123 -25.35 14.89 -5.04
CA ALA A 123 -24.48 14.09 -5.90
C ALA A 123 -25.00 12.66 -6.06
N ASP A 124 -25.41 12.00 -4.96
CA ASP A 124 -26.01 10.66 -5.01
C ASP A 124 -27.29 10.63 -5.85
N ALA A 125 -28.17 11.63 -5.68
CA ALA A 125 -29.39 11.76 -6.46
C ALA A 125 -29.11 11.99 -7.96
N TRP A 126 -28.10 12.80 -8.30
CA TRP A 126 -27.63 12.97 -9.67
C TRP A 126 -27.13 11.66 -10.25
N LEU A 127 -26.21 10.98 -9.56
CA LEU A 127 -25.63 9.72 -10.03
C LEU A 127 -26.67 8.62 -10.25
N ALA A 128 -27.72 8.59 -9.42
CA ALA A 128 -28.83 7.65 -9.56
C ALA A 128 -29.68 7.88 -10.82
N THR A 129 -29.64 9.09 -11.42
CA THR A 129 -30.49 9.48 -12.56
C THR A 129 -29.73 9.77 -13.84
N ALA A 130 -28.42 10.03 -13.76
CA ALA A 130 -27.58 10.48 -14.88
C ALA A 130 -27.29 9.41 -15.96
N ASP A 131 -27.82 8.19 -15.83
CA ASP A 131 -27.64 7.05 -16.76
C ASP A 131 -26.18 6.88 -17.23
N LEU A 132 -25.27 6.94 -16.27
CA LEU A 132 -23.84 6.88 -16.53
C LEU A 132 -23.38 5.42 -16.66
N PRO A 133 -22.36 5.14 -17.49
CA PRO A 133 -21.75 3.82 -17.51
C PRO A 133 -21.26 3.46 -16.10
N PRO A 134 -21.38 2.19 -15.68
CA PRO A 134 -20.96 1.77 -14.36
C PRO A 134 -19.47 2.09 -14.17
N PRO A 135 -19.05 2.54 -12.98
CA PRO A 135 -17.64 2.74 -12.71
C PRO A 135 -16.89 1.41 -12.93
N PRO A 136 -15.64 1.44 -13.41
CA PRO A 136 -14.84 0.23 -13.44
C PRO A 136 -14.77 -0.33 -12.01
N PRO A 137 -14.72 -1.67 -11.85
CA PRO A 137 -14.54 -2.27 -10.53
C PRO A 137 -13.30 -1.66 -9.88
N LEU A 138 -13.40 -1.28 -8.60
CA LEU A 138 -12.27 -0.79 -7.83
C LEU A 138 -11.14 -1.81 -7.93
N ASP A 139 -9.98 -1.37 -8.43
CA ASP A 139 -8.76 -2.17 -8.35
C ASP A 139 -8.26 -2.11 -6.92
N LEU A 140 -8.73 -3.05 -6.10
CA LEU A 140 -8.34 -3.17 -4.71
C LEU A 140 -6.96 -3.80 -4.53
N GLU A 141 -6.17 -4.01 -5.60
CA GLU A 141 -4.89 -4.76 -5.62
C GLU A 141 -4.89 -5.87 -4.54
N GLY A 142 -5.88 -6.74 -4.65
CA GLY A 142 -6.26 -7.68 -3.60
C GLY A 142 -5.35 -8.88 -3.48
N LYS A 143 -4.11 -8.71 -3.03
CA LYS A 143 -3.37 -9.75 -2.30
C LYS A 143 -2.48 -9.11 -1.25
N MET A 144 -2.88 -9.17 0.03
CA MET A 144 -1.86 -9.36 1.07
C MET A 144 -1.06 -10.58 0.63
N GLN A 145 0.17 -10.35 0.16
CA GLN A 145 1.04 -11.44 -0.22
C GLN A 145 1.33 -12.22 1.06
N THR A 146 0.96 -13.50 1.06
CA THR A 146 1.27 -14.42 2.15
C THR A 146 2.41 -15.33 1.73
N VAL A 147 3.17 -15.81 2.70
CA VAL A 147 4.29 -16.73 2.53
C VAL A 147 4.03 -17.97 3.37
N LYS A 148 4.06 -19.13 2.73
CA LYS A 148 4.08 -20.42 3.43
C LYS A 148 5.48 -20.71 3.95
N ILE A 149 5.58 -20.98 5.25
CA ILE A 149 6.82 -21.32 5.94
C ILE A 149 6.72 -22.68 6.63
N ALA A 150 7.64 -23.58 6.31
CA ALA A 150 7.85 -24.86 6.95
C ALA A 150 8.77 -24.72 8.17
N VAL A 151 8.33 -25.26 9.30
CA VAL A 151 9.09 -25.35 10.53
C VAL A 151 9.28 -26.80 10.95
N VAL A 152 10.49 -27.14 11.37
CA VAL A 152 10.94 -28.52 11.61
C VAL A 152 11.51 -28.72 13.02
N GLY A 153 11.45 -27.68 13.87
CA GLY A 153 12.20 -27.65 15.13
C GLY A 153 11.50 -26.91 16.26
N ALA A 154 12.22 -25.99 16.90
CA ALA A 154 11.76 -25.28 18.09
C ALA A 154 10.49 -24.42 17.87
N HIS A 155 10.07 -24.20 16.63
CA HIS A 155 8.85 -23.46 16.26
C HIS A 155 7.61 -24.34 16.06
N LEU A 156 7.74 -25.67 16.11
CA LEU A 156 6.59 -26.58 16.03
C LEU A 156 5.59 -26.29 17.17
N GLU A 157 4.31 -26.61 16.99
CA GLU A 157 3.28 -26.39 18.01
C GLU A 157 3.67 -27.00 19.37
N GLY A 158 3.61 -26.20 20.43
CA GLY A 158 4.02 -26.61 21.78
C GLY A 158 5.54 -26.65 22.03
N MET A 159 6.37 -26.27 21.06
CA MET A 159 7.82 -26.11 21.25
C MET A 159 8.19 -24.68 21.72
N PRO A 160 9.37 -24.48 22.32
CA PRO A 160 9.71 -23.24 23.03
C PRO A 160 9.71 -21.94 22.22
N LEU A 161 9.84 -22.01 20.89
CA LEU A 161 9.87 -20.84 20.00
C LEU A 161 8.58 -20.70 19.16
N HIS A 162 7.56 -21.53 19.41
CA HIS A 162 6.29 -21.47 18.68
C HIS A 162 5.61 -20.09 18.78
N TRP A 163 5.80 -19.39 19.91
CA TRP A 163 5.28 -18.04 20.13
C TRP A 163 5.76 -17.01 19.09
N GLN A 164 6.90 -17.25 18.41
CA GLN A 164 7.38 -16.36 17.35
C GLN A 164 6.47 -16.41 16.10
N LEU A 165 5.77 -17.52 15.88
CA LEU A 165 4.74 -17.64 14.83
C LEU A 165 3.41 -17.03 15.29
N THR A 166 2.96 -17.38 16.51
CA THR A 166 1.65 -16.91 16.99
C THR A 166 1.61 -15.42 17.29
N SER A 167 2.71 -14.81 17.76
CA SER A 167 2.83 -13.36 17.93
C SER A 167 2.74 -12.57 16.61
N ARG A 168 2.87 -13.26 15.47
CA ARG A 168 2.77 -12.72 14.11
C ARG A 168 1.50 -13.17 13.38
N ASN A 169 0.51 -13.69 14.12
CA ASN A 169 -0.75 -14.20 13.58
C ASN A 169 -0.57 -15.26 12.47
N ALA A 170 0.48 -16.08 12.57
CA ALA A 170 0.69 -17.16 11.62
C ALA A 170 -0.49 -18.14 11.64
N THR A 171 -1.03 -18.47 10.47
CA THR A 171 -2.14 -19.43 10.35
C THR A 171 -1.57 -20.82 10.10
N PHE A 172 -1.98 -21.82 10.89
CA PHE A 172 -1.57 -23.20 10.67
C PHE A 172 -2.20 -23.74 9.38
N VAL A 173 -1.36 -24.24 8.46
CA VAL A 173 -1.80 -24.85 7.19
C VAL A 173 -1.94 -26.36 7.34
N GLY A 174 -1.03 -27.00 8.07
CA GLY A 174 -1.06 -28.44 8.29
C GLY A 174 0.29 -29.04 8.68
N ALA A 175 0.26 -30.32 9.07
CA ALA A 175 1.44 -31.15 9.24
C ALA A 175 1.77 -31.87 7.94
N PHE A 176 3.05 -31.89 7.56
CA PHE A 176 3.56 -32.46 6.32
C PHE A 176 4.85 -33.24 6.58
N GLU A 177 5.36 -33.87 5.52
CA GLU A 177 6.70 -34.43 5.46
C GLU A 177 7.48 -33.77 4.32
N THR A 178 8.79 -33.62 4.47
CA THR A 178 9.67 -33.27 3.35
C THR A 178 9.67 -34.38 2.30
N ALA A 179 10.12 -34.06 1.08
CA ALA A 179 10.59 -35.09 0.15
C ALA A 179 11.66 -35.98 0.83
N PRO A 180 11.89 -37.22 0.38
CA PRO A 180 12.86 -38.13 0.98
C PRO A 180 14.32 -37.80 0.60
N THR A 181 14.65 -36.52 0.62
CA THR A 181 15.95 -35.95 0.20
C THR A 181 16.50 -34.98 1.24
N TYR A 182 16.17 -35.21 2.51
CA TYR A 182 16.62 -34.37 3.62
C TYR A 182 17.18 -35.21 4.77
N LYS A 183 18.22 -34.69 5.42
CA LYS A 183 18.72 -35.20 6.69
C LYS A 183 18.45 -34.20 7.79
N LEU A 184 18.17 -34.71 8.99
CA LEU A 184 17.90 -33.92 10.17
C LEU A 184 19.00 -34.16 11.20
N TYR A 185 19.62 -33.09 11.67
CA TYR A 185 20.68 -33.13 12.67
C TYR A 185 20.28 -32.37 13.92
N ALA A 186 20.70 -32.80 15.10
CA ALA A 186 20.62 -31.98 16.31
C ALA A 186 21.92 -31.18 16.47
N ILE A 187 21.82 -29.85 16.45
CA ILE A 187 22.98 -28.96 16.51
C ILE A 187 23.65 -29.04 17.89
N ALA A 188 24.96 -29.29 17.92
CA ALA A 188 25.77 -29.30 19.13
C ALA A 188 25.70 -27.95 19.87
N ASP A 189 25.68 -28.01 21.20
CA ASP A 189 25.77 -26.83 22.08
C ASP A 189 24.73 -25.72 21.82
N SER A 190 23.58 -26.07 21.24
CA SER A 190 22.48 -25.13 20.99
C SER A 190 21.52 -25.04 22.18
N VAL A 191 21.23 -23.81 22.64
CA VAL A 191 20.25 -23.52 23.70
C VAL A 191 19.21 -22.50 23.21
N PRO A 192 17.90 -22.82 23.18
CA PRO A 192 17.36 -24.18 23.32
C PRO A 192 17.90 -25.11 22.22
N PRO A 193 17.81 -26.44 22.39
CA PRO A 193 18.19 -27.39 21.35
C PRO A 193 17.47 -27.06 20.03
N LYS A 194 18.22 -27.03 18.93
CA LYS A 194 17.71 -26.70 17.59
C LYS A 194 18.11 -27.78 16.59
N PRO A 195 17.21 -28.18 15.68
CA PRO A 195 17.59 -29.03 14.56
C PRO A 195 18.24 -28.22 13.43
N ALA A 196 19.04 -28.92 12.64
CA ALA A 196 19.50 -28.48 11.33
C ALA A 196 18.91 -29.39 10.25
N LEU A 197 18.16 -28.80 9.31
CA LEU A 197 17.62 -29.51 8.15
C LEU A 197 18.52 -29.24 6.94
N VAL A 198 19.04 -30.30 6.34
CA VAL A 198 20.00 -30.23 5.24
C VAL A 198 19.53 -31.11 4.09
N PHE A 199 19.59 -30.58 2.86
CA PHE A 199 19.32 -31.36 1.67
C PHE A 199 20.42 -32.42 1.46
N SER A 200 20.00 -33.65 1.16
CA SER A 200 20.91 -34.77 0.86
C SER A 200 20.18 -35.76 -0.06
N GLU A 201 20.81 -36.19 -1.15
CA GLU A 201 20.21 -37.17 -2.07
C GLU A 201 19.93 -38.53 -1.38
N ASP A 202 20.72 -38.86 -0.37
CA ASP A 202 20.60 -40.05 0.49
C ASP A 202 19.82 -39.75 1.80
N GLY A 203 18.84 -38.84 1.72
CA GLY A 203 18.03 -38.41 2.85
C GLY A 203 16.82 -39.31 3.15
N ALA A 204 15.95 -38.81 4.04
CA ALA A 204 14.67 -39.40 4.39
C ALA A 204 13.58 -38.31 4.44
N ALA A 205 12.32 -38.74 4.55
CA ALA A 205 11.20 -37.82 4.77
C ALA A 205 11.19 -37.37 6.24
N ILE A 206 11.15 -36.06 6.47
CA ILE A 206 11.19 -35.47 7.81
C ILE A 206 9.88 -34.75 8.09
N LYS A 207 9.27 -35.04 9.25
CA LYS A 207 8.04 -34.39 9.70
C LYS A 207 8.24 -32.92 10.00
N LEU A 208 7.34 -32.08 9.48
CA LEU A 208 7.33 -30.63 9.65
C LEU A 208 5.90 -30.09 9.74
N GLU A 209 5.78 -28.83 10.14
CA GLU A 209 4.52 -28.08 10.13
C GLU A 209 4.64 -26.90 9.18
N VAL A 210 3.58 -26.60 8.41
CA VAL A 210 3.53 -25.45 7.52
C VAL A 210 2.58 -24.41 8.10
N TYR A 211 3.04 -23.17 8.13
CA TYR A 211 2.27 -22.00 8.54
C TYR A 211 2.24 -20.97 7.42
N GLU A 212 1.24 -20.09 7.44
CA GLU A 212 1.09 -18.98 6.51
C GLU A 212 1.21 -17.64 7.25
N LEU A 213 2.05 -16.74 6.73
CA LEU A 213 2.37 -15.42 7.30
C LEU A 213 2.14 -14.34 6.23
N GLY A 214 1.77 -13.13 6.63
CA GLY A 214 1.87 -11.97 5.73
C GLY A 214 3.34 -11.65 5.40
N VAL A 215 3.61 -11.05 4.24
CA VAL A 215 4.99 -10.72 3.81
C VAL A 215 5.71 -9.79 4.79
N ALA A 216 4.99 -8.85 5.43
CA ALA A 216 5.57 -7.96 6.43
C ALA A 216 5.99 -8.73 7.70
N GLU A 217 5.13 -9.62 8.17
CA GLU A 217 5.37 -10.50 9.32
C GLU A 217 6.47 -11.52 9.02
N PHE A 218 6.54 -12.02 7.79
CA PHE A 218 7.64 -12.88 7.34
C PHE A 218 8.99 -12.15 7.45
N GLY A 219 9.06 -10.88 7.04
CA GLY A 219 10.27 -10.07 7.20
C GLY A 219 10.71 -9.98 8.66
N SER A 220 9.78 -9.67 9.58
CA SER A 220 10.11 -9.61 11.00
C SER A 220 10.46 -10.98 11.60
N PHE A 221 9.91 -12.08 11.07
CA PHE A 221 10.27 -13.44 11.49
C PHE A 221 11.70 -13.81 11.09
N VAL A 222 12.11 -13.48 9.85
CA VAL A 222 13.43 -13.81 9.30
C VAL A 222 14.55 -13.08 10.04
N VAL A 223 14.30 -11.85 10.52
CA VAL A 223 15.27 -11.07 11.32
C VAL A 223 15.70 -11.83 12.59
N ASP A 224 14.82 -12.64 13.17
CA ASP A 224 15.06 -13.40 14.41
C ASP A 224 15.72 -14.77 14.15
N VAL A 225 16.15 -15.08 12.91
CA VAL A 225 16.80 -16.35 12.56
C VAL A 225 18.33 -16.20 12.64
N PRO A 226 18.98 -16.71 13.71
CA PRO A 226 20.42 -16.58 13.85
C PRO A 226 21.18 -17.65 13.05
N PRO A 227 22.44 -17.40 12.66
CA PRO A 227 23.31 -18.45 12.15
C PRO A 227 23.46 -19.58 13.20
N PRO A 228 23.60 -20.85 12.77
CA PRO A 228 23.81 -21.30 11.40
C PRO A 228 22.52 -21.65 10.63
N LEU A 229 21.36 -21.19 11.12
CA LEU A 229 20.07 -21.41 10.48
C LEU A 229 19.82 -20.32 9.41
N ALA A 230 19.08 -20.69 8.37
CA ALA A 230 18.63 -19.78 7.33
C ALA A 230 17.22 -20.14 6.87
N ILE A 231 16.54 -19.19 6.21
CA ILE A 231 15.28 -19.47 5.52
C ILE A 231 15.55 -19.70 4.04
N GLY A 232 15.41 -20.96 3.62
CA GLY A 232 15.58 -21.42 2.25
C GLY A 232 14.27 -21.87 1.63
N THR A 233 14.37 -22.76 0.64
CA THR A 233 13.23 -23.45 0.04
C THR A 233 13.28 -24.93 0.45
N VAL A 234 12.15 -25.47 0.91
CA VAL A 234 11.99 -26.87 1.30
C VAL A 234 10.96 -27.52 0.37
N THR A 235 11.31 -28.69 -0.16
CA THR A 235 10.44 -29.51 -1.00
C THR A 235 9.68 -30.49 -0.12
N LEU A 236 8.35 -30.49 -0.23
CA LEU A 236 7.46 -31.40 0.49
C LEU A 236 7.30 -32.73 -0.24
N ALA A 237 6.79 -33.75 0.45
CA ALA A 237 6.58 -35.09 -0.11
C ALA A 237 5.63 -35.11 -1.33
N ASP A 238 4.73 -34.13 -1.45
CA ASP A 238 3.83 -33.96 -2.59
C ASP A 238 4.50 -33.27 -3.80
N GLY A 239 5.79 -32.92 -3.70
CA GLY A 239 6.56 -32.23 -4.73
C GLY A 239 6.40 -30.71 -4.74
N SER A 240 5.53 -30.15 -3.88
CA SER A 240 5.41 -28.71 -3.72
C SER A 240 6.63 -28.12 -2.99
N SER A 241 6.87 -26.83 -3.17
CA SER A 241 7.98 -26.11 -2.55
C SER A 241 7.46 -24.95 -1.71
N VAL A 242 7.95 -24.82 -0.49
CA VAL A 242 7.62 -23.75 0.45
C VAL A 242 8.89 -23.11 1.01
N LYS A 243 8.79 -21.91 1.62
CA LYS A 243 9.91 -21.40 2.41
C LYS A 243 10.05 -22.22 3.68
N GLY A 244 11.25 -22.32 4.25
CA GLY A 244 11.43 -23.08 5.49
C GLY A 244 12.85 -23.02 6.02
N PHE A 245 13.02 -23.50 7.24
CA PHE A 245 14.34 -23.59 7.87
C PHE A 245 15.24 -24.57 7.11
N VAL A 246 16.39 -24.08 6.69
CA VAL A 246 17.53 -24.86 6.18
C VAL A 246 18.77 -24.49 7.01
N SER A 247 19.85 -25.22 6.83
CA SER A 247 21.07 -24.98 7.62
C SER A 247 22.32 -24.90 6.76
N GLU A 248 23.21 -23.99 7.16
CA GLU A 248 24.54 -23.89 6.57
C GLU A 248 25.39 -25.11 6.95
N PRO A 249 26.42 -25.48 6.14
CA PRO A 249 27.28 -26.63 6.43
C PRO A 249 27.90 -26.63 7.83
N ARG A 250 28.19 -25.44 8.39
CA ARG A 250 28.73 -25.28 9.74
C ARG A 250 27.80 -25.78 10.85
N ALA A 251 26.50 -25.95 10.60
CA ALA A 251 25.56 -26.50 11.55
C ALA A 251 25.81 -28.00 11.83
N LEU A 252 26.56 -28.69 10.95
CA LEU A 252 26.83 -30.12 11.05
C LEU A 252 28.05 -30.45 11.93
N THR A 253 28.87 -29.46 12.26
CA THR A 253 30.08 -29.65 13.07
C THR A 253 29.68 -30.12 14.48
N GLY A 254 29.98 -31.37 14.82
CA GLY A 254 29.64 -31.98 16.10
C GLY A 254 28.15 -32.34 16.28
N ALA A 255 27.34 -32.15 15.24
CA ALA A 255 25.91 -32.43 15.29
C ALA A 255 25.60 -33.93 15.24
N GLU A 256 24.54 -34.33 15.92
CA GLU A 256 24.06 -35.72 15.96
C GLU A 256 23.10 -35.97 14.79
N ASP A 257 23.32 -37.01 13.97
CA ASP A 257 22.38 -37.39 12.90
C ASP A 257 21.14 -38.06 13.50
N ILE A 258 20.02 -37.38 13.41
CA ILE A 258 18.72 -37.81 13.96
C ILE A 258 17.73 -38.13 12.84
N THR A 259 18.20 -38.28 11.60
CA THR A 259 17.36 -38.57 10.42
C THR A 259 16.50 -39.82 10.63
N HIS A 260 17.07 -40.85 11.28
CA HIS A 260 16.39 -42.11 11.58
C HIS A 260 15.18 -41.98 12.52
N LEU A 261 15.05 -40.85 13.25
CA LEU A 261 13.91 -40.57 14.13
C LEU A 261 12.72 -39.95 13.38
N GLY A 262 12.89 -39.55 12.12
CA GLY A 262 11.84 -39.02 11.25
C GLY A 262 11.30 -37.64 11.62
N GLY A 263 11.79 -37.01 12.69
CA GLY A 263 11.38 -35.66 13.07
C GLY A 263 11.82 -35.22 14.47
N TRP A 264 11.76 -33.91 14.70
CA TRP A 264 12.26 -33.29 15.94
C TRP A 264 11.52 -33.72 17.20
N ARG A 265 10.19 -33.92 17.12
CA ARG A 265 9.39 -34.37 18.28
C ARG A 265 9.87 -35.72 18.83
N ALA A 266 10.22 -36.66 17.94
CA ALA A 266 10.70 -37.97 18.35
C ALA A 266 12.05 -37.89 19.08
N TYR A 267 12.94 -37.01 18.61
CA TYR A 267 14.22 -36.73 19.27
C TYR A 267 14.06 -36.12 20.67
N ILE A 268 13.19 -35.11 20.82
CA ILE A 268 12.93 -34.49 22.14
C ILE A 268 12.32 -35.50 23.12
N ALA A 269 11.40 -36.35 22.65
CA ALA A 269 10.81 -37.41 23.46
C ALA A 269 11.83 -38.47 23.90
N ALA A 270 12.86 -38.75 23.08
CA ALA A 270 13.92 -39.69 23.42
C ALA A 270 14.97 -39.11 24.40
N LYS A 271 15.03 -37.78 24.57
CA LYS A 271 15.92 -37.09 25.52
C LYS A 271 15.24 -36.69 26.85
N SER A 272 13.93 -36.87 26.96
CA SER A 272 13.13 -36.60 28.17
C SER A 272 13.01 -37.85 29.03
#